data_AF-A0ABD5ZH60-F1
#
_entry.id   AF-A0ABD5ZH60-F1
#
_cell.length_a   1.000
_cell.length_b   1.000
_cell.length_c   1.000
_cell.angle_alpha   90.00
_cell.angle_beta   90.00
_cell.angle_gamma   90.00
#
_symmetry.space_group_name_H-M   'P 1'
#
loop_
_entity.id
_entity.type
_entity.pdbx_description
1 polymer ?
#
loop_
_entity_poly.entity_id
_entity_poly.type
_entity_poly.pdbx_seq_one_letter_code
_entity_poly.pdbx_strand_id
1 'polypeptide(L)'
;MTLAQNETSSIVQRILETVADKEGVSVMDLEQPLYEVIDPEALAVLSHPKYASSNVRISFTYYGYEIDVDRTGGLRVQTKSGG
;
A
#
# COMPACT_ATOMS: atom_id res chain seq x y z
N MET A 1 10.67 -20.70 10.04
CA MET A 1 10.20 -20.72 8.64
C MET A 1 9.50 -19.39 8.41
N THR A 2 10.21 -18.43 7.81
CA THR A 2 9.86 -16.99 7.82
C THR A 2 8.97 -16.68 6.62
N LEU A 3 7.66 -16.62 6.82
CA LEU A 3 6.67 -16.35 5.75
C LEU A 3 6.35 -14.85 5.56
N ALA A 4 7.00 -13.93 6.27
CA ALA A 4 6.63 -12.51 6.25
C ALA A 4 7.16 -11.70 5.04
N GLN A 5 8.16 -12.21 4.30
CA GLN A 5 8.84 -11.42 3.26
C GLN A 5 8.06 -11.35 1.93
N ASN A 6 7.16 -12.30 1.64
CA ASN A 6 6.47 -12.35 0.35
C ASN A 6 5.19 -11.50 0.32
N GLU A 7 4.47 -11.41 1.44
CA GLU A 7 3.20 -10.68 1.54
C GLU A 7 3.39 -9.17 1.38
N THR A 8 4.45 -8.61 1.98
CA THR A 8 4.73 -7.16 1.92
C THR A 8 5.05 -6.71 0.49
N SER A 9 5.83 -7.50 -0.25
CA SER A 9 6.18 -7.20 -1.64
C SER A 9 4.95 -7.21 -2.56
N SER A 10 4.04 -8.17 -2.34
CA SER A 10 2.77 -8.23 -3.09
C SER A 10 1.81 -7.08 -2.76
N ILE A 11 1.83 -6.56 -1.53
CA ILE A 11 1.03 -5.38 -1.15
C ILE A 11 1.56 -4.13 -1.86
N VAL A 12 2.87 -3.89 -1.77
CA VAL A 12 3.53 -2.74 -2.43
C VAL A 12 3.27 -2.76 -3.93
N GLN A 13 3.43 -3.93 -4.56
CA GLN A 13 3.17 -4.09 -5.98
C GLN A 13 1.71 -3.79 -6.32
N ARG A 14 0.73 -4.33 -5.56
CA ARG A 14 -0.70 -4.05 -5.83
C ARG A 14 -1.07 -2.59 -5.67
N ILE A 15 -0.48 -1.89 -4.70
CA ILE A 15 -0.67 -0.44 -4.53
C ILE A 15 -0.22 0.29 -5.79
N LEU A 16 1.02 0.03 -6.22
CA LEU A 16 1.60 0.66 -7.40
C LEU A 16 0.79 0.35 -8.67
N GLU A 17 0.43 -0.91 -8.89
CA GLU A 17 -0.38 -1.34 -10.03
C GLU A 17 -1.74 -0.63 -10.05
N THR A 18 -2.41 -0.54 -8.89
CA THR A 18 -3.72 0.10 -8.80
C THR A 18 -3.64 1.60 -9.06
N VAL A 19 -2.60 2.27 -8.55
CA VAL A 19 -2.43 3.72 -8.79
C VAL A 19 -2.03 3.97 -10.23
N ALA A 20 -1.11 3.18 -10.77
CA ALA A 20 -0.69 3.27 -12.16
C ALA A 20 -1.88 3.09 -13.11
N ASP A 21 -2.74 2.09 -12.85
CA ASP A 21 -3.98 1.88 -13.61
C ASP A 21 -4.93 3.08 -13.52
N LYS A 22 -5.06 3.70 -12.34
CA LYS A 22 -5.87 4.91 -12.15
C LYS A 22 -5.34 6.14 -12.88
N GLU A 23 -4.03 6.33 -12.88
CA GLU A 23 -3.34 7.40 -13.59
C GLU A 23 -3.22 7.13 -15.10
N GLY A 24 -3.45 5.88 -15.53
CA GLY A 24 -3.30 5.46 -16.93
C GLY A 24 -1.84 5.35 -17.37
N VAL A 25 -0.92 5.15 -16.43
CA VAL A 25 0.52 5.04 -16.67
C VAL A 25 1.04 3.64 -16.29
N SER A 26 2.29 3.34 -16.62
CA SER A 26 2.96 2.13 -16.12
C SER A 26 3.41 2.34 -14.68
N VAL A 27 3.53 1.25 -13.91
CA VAL A 27 4.17 1.29 -12.57
C VAL A 27 5.59 1.86 -12.64
N MET A 28 6.31 1.64 -13.75
CA MET A 28 7.65 2.18 -13.95
C MET A 28 7.66 3.67 -14.34
N ASP A 29 6.51 4.22 -14.75
CA ASP A 29 6.31 5.65 -15.03
C ASP A 29 5.91 6.43 -13.78
N LEU A 30 5.63 5.75 -12.65
CA LEU A 30 5.43 6.42 -11.37
C LEU A 30 6.76 7.04 -10.91
N GLU A 31 6.90 8.34 -11.14
CA GLU A 31 8.07 9.14 -10.77
C GLU A 31 8.34 9.15 -9.25
N GLN A 32 7.29 9.07 -8.43
CA GLN A 32 7.37 9.18 -6.97
C GLN A 32 7.35 7.78 -6.35
N PRO A 33 8.43 7.29 -5.73
CA PRO A 33 8.44 5.96 -5.12
C PRO A 33 7.52 5.87 -3.91
N LEU A 34 6.88 4.71 -3.72
CA LEU A 34 5.97 4.49 -2.60
C LEU A 34 6.64 4.68 -1.23
N TYR A 35 7.91 4.29 -1.09
CA TYR A 35 8.65 4.42 0.18
C TYR A 35 8.95 5.87 0.59
N GLU A 36 8.80 6.85 -0.32
CA GLU A 36 8.90 8.27 0.04
C GLU A 36 7.64 8.78 0.72
N VAL A 37 6.50 8.12 0.47
CA VAL A 37 5.19 8.53 0.98
C VAL A 37 4.79 7.74 2.22
N ILE A 38 5.17 6.47 2.28
CA ILE A 38 4.91 5.58 3.40
C ILE A 38 6.20 4.90 3.86
N ASP A 39 6.41 4.88 5.18
CA ASP A 39 7.56 4.20 5.77
C ASP A 39 7.48 2.68 5.51
N PRO A 40 8.52 2.04 4.96
CA PRO A 40 8.58 0.58 4.80
C PRO A 40 8.36 -0.19 6.10
N GLU A 41 8.78 0.36 7.25
CA GLU A 41 8.54 -0.23 8.57
C GLU A 41 7.04 -0.25 8.88
N ALA A 42 6.28 0.77 8.48
CA ALA A 42 4.83 0.78 8.66
C ALA A 42 4.20 -0.38 7.88
N LEU A 43 4.60 -0.60 6.63
CA LEU A 43 4.16 -1.76 5.84
C LEU A 43 4.58 -3.10 6.49
N ALA A 44 5.77 -3.16 7.08
CA ALA A 44 6.23 -4.32 7.82
C ALA A 44 5.38 -4.62 9.07
N VAL A 45 4.68 -3.63 9.66
CA VAL A 45 3.71 -3.87 10.73
C VAL A 45 2.53 -4.70 10.24
N LEU A 46 2.05 -4.48 9.00
CA LEU A 46 0.95 -5.27 8.43
C LEU A 46 1.36 -6.74 8.30
N SER A 47 2.56 -7.04 7.84
CA SER A 47 3.04 -8.43 7.71
C SER A 47 3.53 -9.04 9.03
N HIS A 48 3.77 -8.24 10.07
CA HIS A 48 4.34 -8.72 11.33
C HIS A 48 3.37 -9.63 12.11
N PRO A 49 3.73 -10.88 12.41
CA PRO A 49 2.84 -11.85 13.07
C PRO A 49 2.45 -11.44 14.50
N LYS A 50 3.28 -10.62 15.16
CA LYS A 50 3.00 -10.07 16.50
C LYS A 50 1.69 -9.27 16.55
N TYR A 51 1.33 -8.64 15.44
CA TYR A 51 0.11 -7.84 15.31
C TYR A 51 -1.00 -8.62 14.59
N ALA A 52 -0.92 -9.96 14.53
CA ALA A 52 -1.88 -10.77 13.79
C ALA A 52 -3.32 -10.71 14.31
N SER A 53 -3.49 -10.50 15.61
CA SER A 53 -4.80 -10.33 16.24
C SER A 53 -5.26 -8.87 16.24
N SER A 54 -4.44 -7.94 15.76
CA SER A 54 -4.74 -6.51 15.74
C SER A 54 -5.28 -6.11 14.36
N ASN A 55 -6.33 -5.30 14.37
CA ASN A 55 -6.95 -4.77 13.16
C ASN A 55 -6.13 -3.56 12.66
N VAL A 56 -4.89 -3.81 12.24
CA VAL A 56 -3.99 -2.78 11.74
C VAL A 56 -4.42 -2.39 10.32
N ARG A 57 -4.61 -1.09 10.12
CA ARG A 57 -4.85 -0.46 8.81
C ARG A 57 -3.87 0.68 8.64
N ILE A 58 -3.36 0.85 7.43
CA ILE A 58 -2.53 1.98 7.06
C ILE A 58 -3.23 2.76 5.97
N SER A 59 -3.31 4.07 6.17
CA SER A 59 -3.96 5.01 5.26
C SER A 59 -2.97 6.12 4.95
N PHE A 60 -2.73 6.36 3.66
CA PHE A 60 -1.79 7.40 3.21
C PHE A 60 -2.24 7.98 1.87
N THR A 61 -1.72 9.15 1.52
CA THR A 61 -2.07 9.83 0.26
C THR A 61 -0.94 9.68 -0.74
N TYR A 62 -1.23 9.17 -1.93
CA TYR A 62 -0.25 8.94 -2.99
C TYR A 62 -0.85 9.38 -4.33
N TYR A 63 -0.16 10.27 -5.06
CA TYR A 63 -0.67 10.88 -6.31
C TYR A 63 -2.06 11.53 -6.16
N GLY A 64 -2.39 12.07 -4.98
CA GLY A 64 -3.72 12.66 -4.71
C GLY A 64 -4.83 11.64 -4.45
N TYR A 65 -4.53 10.35 -4.47
CA TYR A 65 -5.42 9.27 -4.05
C TYR A 65 -5.18 8.92 -2.59
N GLU A 66 -6.26 8.65 -1.86
CA GLU A 66 -6.23 8.05 -0.54
C GLU A 66 -6.16 6.53 -0.67
N ILE A 67 -5.07 5.96 -0.19
CA ILE A 67 -4.78 4.54 -0.24
C ILE A 67 -4.94 3.98 1.16
N ASP A 68 -5.86 3.04 1.31
CA ASP A 68 -6.14 2.29 2.52
C ASP A 68 -5.75 0.84 2.32
N VAL A 69 -4.87 0.33 3.17
CA VAL A 69 -4.46 -1.07 3.17
C VAL A 69 -4.71 -1.69 4.52
N ASP A 70 -5.40 -2.83 4.52
CA ASP A 70 -5.57 -3.66 5.69
C ASP A 70 -4.68 -4.90 5.68
N ARG A 71 -4.51 -5.49 6.86
CA ARG A 71 -3.72 -6.70 7.08
C ARG A 71 -4.25 -7.93 6.33
N THR A 72 -5.51 -7.92 5.91
CA THR A 72 -6.09 -9.04 5.13
C THR A 72 -5.76 -8.96 3.65
N GLY A 73 -5.02 -7.91 3.22
CA GLY A 73 -4.72 -7.64 1.83
C GLY A 73 -5.81 -6.86 1.11
N GLY A 74 -6.77 -6.30 1.86
CA GLY A 74 -7.75 -5.37 1.33
C GLY A 74 -7.09 -4.04 0.99
N LEU A 75 -7.03 -3.75 -0.31
CA LEU A 75 -6.57 -2.48 -0.85
C LEU A 75 -7.79 -1.67 -1.29
N ARG A 76 -7.91 -0.45 -0.80
CA ARG A 76 -8.89 0.55 -1.23
C ARG A 76 -8.14 1.78 -1.72
N VAL A 77 -8.48 2.22 -2.93
CA VAL A 77 -7.97 3.46 -3.50
C VAL A 77 -9.16 4.35 -3.78
N GLN A 78 -9.17 5.52 -3.17
CA GLN A 78 -10.22 6.51 -3.29
C GLN A 78 -9.60 7.78 -3.86
N THR A 79 -10.25 8.38 -4.86
CA THR A 79 -9.88 9.75 -5.23
C THR A 79 -10.22 10.64 -4.06
N LYS A 80 -9.34 11.59 -3.72
CA LYS A 80 -9.73 12.68 -2.84
C LYS A 80 -10.77 13.50 -3.60
N SER A 81 -12.04 13.13 -3.46
CA SER A 81 -13.15 13.86 -4.02
C SER A 81 -13.07 15.30 -3.52
N GLY A 82 -12.52 16.18 -4.35
CA GLY A 82 -12.68 17.62 -4.20
C GLY A 82 -14.17 17.92 -4.37
N GLY A 83 -14.77 18.47 -3.32
CA GLY A 83 -16.10 19.07 -3.40
C GLY A 83 -16.13 20.34 -4.25
#